data_AF-A0A9X4IF64-F1
#
_entry.id   AF-A0A9X4IF64-F1
#
_cell.length_a   1.000
_cell.length_b   1.000
_cell.length_c   1.000
_cell.angle_alpha   90.00
_cell.angle_beta   90.00
_cell.angle_gamma   90.00
#
_symmetry.space_group_name_H-M   'P 1'
#
loop_
_entity.id
_entity.type
_entity.pdbx_description
1 polymer ?
#
loop_
_entity_poly.entity_id
_entity_poly.type
_entity_poly.pdbx_seq_one_letter_code
_entity_poly.pdbx_strand_id
1 'polypeptide(L)'
;MVEKPAQSAAPAPEAVVAPEAPVAPVATPAPDVSHDLALTLLATSEIKDYVVAAVAVSVVPLPLVDVAGITAIQLRMIQKLSELYGKPFTKSLGSSVLASLVGTVGGLAGGLAVGSLIKAVPGIGWALSAATLPIAAGASTYAIGKVFVKHYEQGGSLWDLDTTKFKAFAHEQYEKGKELAKIAKKEAKDVKESKEAATAA
;
A
#
# COMPACT_ATOMS: atom_id res chain seq x y z
N MET A 1 64.42 -33.15 22.23
CA MET A 1 64.25 -33.40 23.67
C MET A 1 63.34 -32.31 24.20
N VAL A 2 62.19 -32.58 24.81
CA VAL A 2 61.60 -33.86 25.26
C VAL A 2 60.20 -34.07 24.64
N GLU A 3 59.68 -35.29 24.71
CA GLU A 3 58.34 -35.73 24.28
C GLU A 3 57.18 -35.09 25.10
N LYS A 4 55.95 -34.90 24.59
CA LYS A 4 54.85 -35.87 24.29
C LYS A 4 54.35 -36.58 25.58
N PRO A 5 53.06 -37.01 25.73
CA PRO A 5 52.00 -37.10 24.71
C PRO A 5 50.54 -36.77 25.13
N ALA A 6 49.63 -37.02 24.17
CA ALA A 6 48.23 -37.49 24.32
C ALA A 6 47.10 -36.48 24.66
N GLN A 7 45.86 -36.62 24.17
CA GLN A 7 45.32 -37.42 23.03
C GLN A 7 43.86 -37.01 22.71
N SER A 8 43.40 -37.36 21.48
CA SER A 8 42.00 -37.62 21.06
C SER A 8 41.25 -36.46 20.38
N ALA A 9 40.69 -36.59 19.16
CA ALA A 9 40.87 -37.61 18.11
C ALA A 9 40.43 -37.07 16.73
N ALA A 10 40.82 -37.77 15.66
CA ALA A 10 40.39 -37.61 14.25
C ALA A 10 40.51 -39.00 13.57
N PRO A 11 40.08 -39.25 12.30
CA PRO A 11 39.43 -38.36 11.31
C PRO A 11 38.08 -38.96 10.78
N ALA A 12 37.65 -38.56 9.57
CA ALA A 12 36.42 -39.02 8.90
C ALA A 12 36.61 -40.29 8.02
N PRO A 13 35.50 -40.89 7.55
CA PRO A 13 35.44 -41.39 6.16
C PRO A 13 34.10 -41.08 5.44
N GLU A 14 34.04 -41.44 4.15
CA GLU A 14 32.91 -41.16 3.22
C GLU A 14 31.94 -42.34 3.01
N ALA A 15 30.75 -42.01 2.49
CA ALA A 15 29.86 -42.80 1.61
C ALA A 15 29.41 -44.24 1.98
N VAL A 16 28.11 -44.37 2.35
CA VAL A 16 27.27 -45.58 2.16
C VAL A 16 25.92 -45.14 1.57
N VAL A 17 25.24 -45.96 0.75
CA VAL A 17 24.33 -45.50 -0.33
C VAL A 17 23.11 -46.42 -0.57
N ALA A 18 21.96 -45.82 -0.94
CA ALA A 18 20.78 -46.40 -1.63
C ALA A 18 19.88 -47.41 -0.85
N PRO A 19 18.61 -47.70 -1.30
CA PRO A 19 17.94 -47.26 -2.53
C PRO A 19 16.62 -46.47 -2.34
N GLU A 20 16.06 -46.04 -3.47
CA GLU A 20 14.88 -45.19 -3.65
C GLU A 20 13.56 -45.98 -3.76
N ALA A 21 12.44 -45.37 -3.37
CA ALA A 21 11.09 -45.76 -3.78
C ALA A 21 10.24 -44.49 -4.04
N PRO A 22 9.45 -44.41 -5.13
CA PRO A 22 9.07 -43.13 -5.69
C PRO A 22 7.75 -42.56 -5.13
N VAL A 23 7.78 -41.30 -4.72
CA VAL A 23 6.58 -40.43 -4.78
C VAL A 23 6.60 -39.76 -6.15
N ALA A 24 5.59 -40.05 -6.97
CA ALA A 24 5.50 -39.55 -8.36
C ALA A 24 5.56 -38.02 -8.42
N PRO A 25 6.00 -37.42 -9.55
CA PRO A 25 5.96 -35.97 -9.73
C PRO A 25 4.52 -35.49 -9.59
N VAL A 26 4.23 -34.78 -8.49
CA VAL A 26 2.97 -34.05 -8.32
C VAL A 26 2.99 -32.94 -9.36
N ALA A 27 2.32 -33.19 -10.47
CA ALA A 27 2.28 -32.28 -11.61
C ALA A 27 1.81 -30.91 -11.14
N THR A 28 2.63 -29.88 -11.37
CA THR A 28 2.28 -28.49 -11.11
C THR A 28 0.93 -28.21 -11.79
N PRO A 29 -0.13 -27.88 -11.03
CA PRO A 29 -1.39 -27.50 -11.63
C PRO A 29 -1.15 -26.28 -12.51
N ALA A 30 -1.80 -26.24 -13.69
CA ALA A 30 -1.83 -25.02 -14.49
C ALA A 30 -2.38 -23.88 -13.61
N PRO A 31 -1.83 -22.65 -13.70
CA PRO A 31 -2.18 -21.57 -12.79
C PRO A 31 -3.68 -21.29 -12.83
N ASP A 32 -4.36 -21.36 -11.68
CA ASP A 32 -5.78 -21.05 -11.59
C ASP A 32 -5.99 -19.53 -11.70
N VAL A 33 -6.19 -19.09 -12.94
CA VAL A 33 -6.51 -17.70 -13.31
C VAL A 33 -7.75 -17.19 -12.55
N SER A 34 -8.65 -18.08 -12.12
CA SER A 34 -9.86 -17.72 -11.37
C SER A 34 -9.52 -17.19 -9.98
N HIS A 35 -8.62 -17.87 -9.26
CA HIS A 35 -8.16 -17.49 -7.93
C HIS A 35 -7.32 -16.20 -7.96
N ASP A 36 -6.43 -16.07 -8.94
CA ASP A 36 -5.59 -14.87 -9.12
C ASP A 36 -6.43 -13.62 -9.45
N LEU A 37 -7.41 -13.77 -10.35
CA LEU A 37 -8.37 -12.72 -10.68
C LEU A 37 -9.23 -12.34 -9.46
N ALA A 38 -9.66 -13.31 -8.66
CA ALA A 38 -10.44 -13.04 -7.44
C ALA A 38 -9.64 -12.22 -6.42
N LEU A 39 -8.36 -12.55 -6.18
CA LEU A 39 -7.47 -11.77 -5.31
C LEU A 39 -7.28 -10.34 -5.84
N THR A 40 -6.99 -10.19 -7.14
CA THR A 40 -6.80 -8.88 -7.78
C THR A 40 -8.06 -8.00 -7.71
N LEU A 41 -9.25 -8.60 -7.83
CA LEU A 41 -10.53 -7.92 -7.70
C LEU A 41 -10.81 -7.49 -6.25
N LEU A 42 -10.63 -8.38 -5.27
CA LEU A 42 -10.77 -8.07 -3.84
C LEU A 42 -9.83 -6.93 -3.42
N ALA A 43 -8.56 -7.01 -3.81
CA ALA A 43 -7.56 -5.99 -3.56
C ALA A 43 -7.94 -4.64 -4.20
N THR A 44 -8.49 -4.66 -5.42
CA THR A 44 -8.95 -3.46 -6.12
C THR A 44 -10.26 -2.89 -5.53
N SER A 45 -11.04 -3.69 -4.78
CA SER A 45 -12.17 -3.20 -3.99
C SER A 45 -11.69 -2.48 -2.73
N GLU A 46 -10.89 -3.15 -1.88
CA GLU A 46 -10.32 -2.56 -0.65
C GLU A 46 -9.66 -1.19 -0.94
N ILE A 47 -8.85 -1.10 -2.01
CA ILE A 47 -8.22 0.17 -2.41
C ILE A 47 -9.26 1.28 -2.68
N LYS A 48 -10.40 0.99 -3.30
CA LYS A 48 -11.46 1.99 -3.53
C LYS A 48 -12.10 2.45 -2.22
N ASP A 49 -12.32 1.53 -1.27
CA ASP A 49 -12.90 1.86 0.02
C ASP A 49 -11.95 2.77 0.83
N TYR A 50 -10.64 2.49 0.81
CA TYR A 50 -9.63 3.38 1.40
C TYR A 50 -9.47 4.70 0.63
N VAL A 51 -9.72 4.75 -0.68
CA VAL A 51 -9.78 6.00 -1.47
C VAL A 51 -10.96 6.87 -1.01
N VAL A 52 -12.16 6.29 -0.84
CA VAL A 52 -13.33 7.01 -0.31
C VAL A 52 -13.06 7.52 1.11
N ALA A 53 -12.44 6.71 1.97
CA ALA A 53 -12.05 7.14 3.31
C ALA A 53 -11.01 8.28 3.31
N ALA A 54 -10.00 8.22 2.43
CA ALA A 54 -8.98 9.26 2.27
C ALA A 54 -9.58 10.58 1.75
N VAL A 55 -10.51 10.50 0.79
CA VAL A 55 -11.32 11.64 0.32
C VAL A 55 -12.09 12.23 1.49
N ALA A 56 -12.81 11.43 2.27
CA ALA A 56 -13.64 11.90 3.38
C ALA A 56 -12.83 12.60 4.49
N VAL A 57 -11.73 12.01 4.97
CA VAL A 57 -10.96 12.60 6.08
C VAL A 57 -10.29 13.93 5.68
N SER A 58 -9.91 14.09 4.41
CA SER A 58 -9.24 15.30 3.92
C SER A 58 -10.11 16.57 3.94
N VAL A 59 -11.44 16.40 4.01
CA VAL A 59 -12.42 17.50 4.11
C VAL A 59 -12.43 18.12 5.51
N VAL A 60 -11.90 17.43 6.53
CA VAL A 60 -11.83 17.94 7.90
C VAL A 60 -10.91 19.17 7.97
N PRO A 61 -11.36 20.32 8.51
CA PRO A 61 -10.58 21.56 8.56
C PRO A 61 -9.63 21.61 9.77
N LEU A 62 -8.91 20.52 10.03
CA LEU A 62 -7.92 20.40 11.10
C LEU A 62 -6.53 20.17 10.50
N PRO A 63 -5.65 21.20 10.45
CA PRO A 63 -4.30 21.05 9.93
C PRO A 63 -3.51 19.97 10.66
N LEU A 64 -2.66 19.24 9.92
CA LEU A 64 -1.83 18.11 10.36
C LEU A 64 -2.62 16.85 10.77
N VAL A 65 -3.80 17.00 11.37
CA VAL A 65 -4.71 15.89 11.69
C VAL A 65 -5.23 15.23 10.42
N ASP A 66 -5.46 16.02 9.36
CA ASP A 66 -5.79 15.52 8.03
C ASP A 66 -4.65 14.66 7.42
N VAL A 67 -3.40 15.13 7.47
CA VAL A 67 -2.22 14.35 7.05
C VAL A 67 -2.09 13.04 7.85
N ALA A 68 -2.21 13.12 9.17
CA ALA A 68 -2.14 11.95 10.05
C ALA A 68 -3.26 10.93 9.76
N GLY A 69 -4.48 11.42 9.50
CA GLY A 69 -5.63 10.60 9.11
C GLY A 69 -5.41 9.88 7.78
N ILE A 70 -4.99 10.60 6.73
CA ILE A 70 -4.67 10.04 5.42
C ILE A 70 -3.56 8.97 5.55
N THR A 71 -2.52 9.26 6.34
CA THR A 71 -1.40 8.33 6.58
C THR A 71 -1.86 7.05 7.29
N ALA A 72 -2.74 7.17 8.30
CA ALA A 72 -3.29 6.03 9.02
C ALA A 72 -4.20 5.15 8.14
N ILE A 73 -5.00 5.78 7.26
CA ILE A 73 -5.84 5.12 6.25
C ILE A 73 -4.95 4.34 5.25
N GLN A 74 -3.90 4.98 4.73
CA GLN A 74 -2.96 4.34 3.81
C GLN A 74 -2.19 3.18 4.46
N LEU A 75 -1.77 3.30 5.73
CA LEU A 75 -1.14 2.19 6.46
C LEU A 75 -2.08 1.01 6.68
N ARG A 76 -3.36 1.28 6.99
CA ARG A 76 -4.36 0.21 7.18
C ARG A 76 -4.72 -0.49 5.87
N MET A 77 -4.75 0.24 4.75
CA MET A 77 -4.84 -0.33 3.41
C MET A 77 -3.66 -1.26 3.10
N ILE A 78 -2.41 -0.82 3.36
CA ILE A 78 -1.22 -1.66 3.12
C ILE A 78 -1.27 -2.91 4.00
N GLN A 79 -1.70 -2.81 5.26
CA GLN A 79 -1.93 -3.97 6.12
C GLN A 79 -2.94 -4.94 5.50
N LYS A 80 -4.11 -4.45 5.04
CA LYS A 80 -5.15 -5.30 4.44
C LYS A 80 -4.70 -5.97 3.15
N LEU A 81 -3.95 -5.27 2.30
CA LEU A 81 -3.32 -5.85 1.12
C LEU A 81 -2.28 -6.91 1.50
N SER A 82 -1.47 -6.68 2.53
CA SER A 82 -0.53 -7.70 3.03
C SER A 82 -1.24 -8.95 3.55
N GLU A 83 -2.32 -8.79 4.32
CA GLU A 83 -3.15 -9.90 4.80
C GLU A 83 -3.76 -10.70 3.64
N LEU A 84 -4.31 -10.01 2.61
CA LEU A 84 -4.94 -10.63 1.44
C LEU A 84 -3.95 -11.42 0.56
N TYR A 85 -2.72 -10.94 0.39
CA TYR A 85 -1.67 -11.61 -0.38
C TYR A 85 -0.77 -12.53 0.49
N GLY A 86 -1.14 -12.80 1.75
CA GLY A 86 -0.40 -13.68 2.67
C GLY A 86 1.01 -13.18 3.02
N LYS A 87 1.28 -11.88 2.91
CA LYS A 87 2.60 -11.26 3.15
C LYS A 87 2.73 -10.78 4.59
N PRO A 88 3.92 -10.93 5.23
CA PRO A 88 4.14 -10.42 6.58
C PRO A 88 4.09 -8.88 6.60
N PHE A 89 3.37 -8.32 7.56
CA PHE A 89 3.23 -6.87 7.77
C PHE A 89 3.69 -6.47 9.18
N THR A 90 4.41 -5.35 9.28
CA THR A 90 4.59 -4.63 10.55
C THR A 90 4.39 -3.13 10.32
N LYS A 91 3.87 -2.43 11.34
CA LYS A 91 3.56 -0.99 11.23
C LYS A 91 4.79 -0.13 10.95
N SER A 92 5.96 -0.48 11.50
CA SER A 92 7.22 0.23 11.26
C SER A 92 7.64 0.12 9.80
N LEU A 93 7.70 -1.10 9.25
CA LEU A 93 8.07 -1.33 7.85
C LEU A 93 7.05 -0.71 6.89
N GLY A 94 5.76 -0.91 7.13
CA GLY A 94 4.70 -0.27 6.35
C GLY A 94 4.85 1.26 6.30
N SER A 95 5.24 1.88 7.43
CA SER A 95 5.50 3.32 7.50
C SER A 95 6.78 3.76 6.80
N SER A 96 7.87 3.00 6.91
CA SER A 96 9.12 3.29 6.18
C SER A 96 8.94 3.17 4.67
N VAL A 97 8.28 2.11 4.21
CA VAL A 97 8.04 1.85 2.78
C VAL A 97 7.04 2.86 2.20
N LEU A 98 5.97 3.21 2.95
CA LEU A 98 5.05 4.29 2.58
C LEU A 98 5.77 5.63 2.44
N ALA A 99 6.64 6.00 3.39
CA ALA A 99 7.42 7.23 3.33
C ALA A 99 8.36 7.25 2.10
N SER A 100 9.04 6.14 1.81
CA SER A 100 9.88 6.00 0.61
C SER A 100 9.08 6.14 -0.69
N LEU A 101 7.88 5.54 -0.77
CA LEU A 101 7.02 5.62 -1.97
C LEU A 101 6.47 7.04 -2.18
N VAL A 102 6.01 7.68 -1.10
CA VAL A 102 5.55 9.08 -1.10
C VAL A 102 6.67 10.04 -1.51
N GLY A 103 7.89 9.83 -1.01
CA GLY A 103 9.06 10.66 -1.35
C GLY A 103 9.60 10.46 -2.77
N THR A 104 9.66 9.21 -3.26
CA THR A 104 10.20 8.91 -4.61
C THR A 104 9.26 9.31 -5.75
N VAL A 105 7.95 9.27 -5.52
CA VAL A 105 6.95 9.90 -6.39
C VAL A 105 6.74 11.34 -5.94
N GLY A 106 7.73 12.22 -6.13
CA GLY A 106 7.82 13.55 -5.53
C GLY A 106 6.63 14.53 -5.75
N GLY A 107 5.69 14.22 -6.64
CA GLY A 107 4.41 14.93 -6.73
C GLY A 107 3.41 14.59 -5.61
N LEU A 108 3.47 13.38 -5.04
CA LEU A 108 2.59 12.93 -3.95
C LEU A 108 2.94 13.60 -2.62
N ALA A 109 4.22 13.55 -2.22
CA ALA A 109 4.71 14.22 -1.02
C ALA A 109 4.38 15.72 -1.02
N GLY A 110 4.67 16.41 -2.13
CA GLY A 110 4.39 17.82 -2.30
C GLY A 110 2.90 18.14 -2.15
N GLY A 111 2.03 17.44 -2.88
CA GLY A 111 0.59 17.71 -2.89
C GLY A 111 -0.08 17.62 -1.51
N LEU A 112 0.22 16.59 -0.73
CA LEU A 112 -0.40 16.38 0.59
C LEU A 112 0.12 17.34 1.66
N ALA A 113 1.44 17.54 1.73
CA ALA A 113 2.05 18.43 2.72
C ALA A 113 1.68 19.90 2.44
N VAL A 114 1.79 20.34 1.18
CA VAL A 114 1.44 21.71 0.79
C VAL A 114 -0.07 21.96 0.93
N GLY A 115 -0.93 21.01 0.54
CA GLY A 115 -2.39 21.18 0.67
C GLY A 115 -2.87 21.35 2.12
N SER A 116 -2.16 20.75 3.08
CA SER A 116 -2.48 20.82 4.52
C SER A 116 -1.88 22.08 5.18
N LEU A 117 -0.72 22.54 4.72
CA LEU A 117 -0.17 23.86 5.09
C LEU A 117 -1.01 25.01 4.50
N ILE A 118 -1.60 24.84 3.33
CA ILE A 118 -2.52 25.81 2.72
C ILE A 118 -3.78 26.04 3.59
N LYS A 119 -4.22 25.07 4.41
CA LYS A 119 -5.29 25.29 5.42
C LYS A 119 -4.90 26.28 6.53
N ALA A 120 -3.61 26.60 6.71
CA ALA A 120 -3.20 27.62 7.68
C ALA A 120 -3.53 29.06 7.25
N VAL A 121 -3.93 29.28 5.98
CA VAL A 121 -4.34 30.59 5.46
C VAL A 121 -5.87 30.64 5.34
N PRO A 122 -6.58 31.42 6.17
CA PRO A 122 -8.03 31.58 6.08
C PRO A 122 -8.51 32.12 4.73
N GLY A 123 -9.75 31.80 4.35
CA GLY A 123 -10.34 32.23 3.08
C GLY A 123 -9.79 31.44 1.89
N ILE A 124 -8.88 32.04 1.11
CA ILE A 124 -8.40 31.48 -0.16
C ILE A 124 -7.75 30.10 0.03
N GLY A 125 -6.96 29.91 1.10
CA GLY A 125 -6.32 28.63 1.39
C GLY A 125 -7.32 27.52 1.73
N TRP A 126 -8.38 27.86 2.47
CA TRP A 126 -9.46 26.91 2.76
C TRP A 126 -10.20 26.47 1.49
N ALA A 127 -10.55 27.41 0.61
CA ALA A 127 -11.18 27.09 -0.67
C ALA A 127 -10.28 26.23 -1.58
N LEU A 128 -8.99 26.57 -1.69
CA LEU A 128 -8.05 25.84 -2.53
C LEU A 128 -7.75 24.43 -1.99
N SER A 129 -7.60 24.26 -0.67
CA SER A 129 -7.41 22.94 -0.06
C SER A 129 -8.67 22.08 -0.17
N ALA A 130 -9.87 22.63 0.05
CA ALA A 130 -11.13 21.92 -0.17
C ALA A 130 -11.37 21.55 -1.65
N ALA A 131 -10.82 22.32 -2.59
CA ALA A 131 -10.81 21.95 -4.01
C ALA A 131 -9.87 20.76 -4.28
N THR A 132 -8.61 20.83 -3.83
CA THR A 132 -7.50 19.98 -4.29
C THR A 132 -7.19 18.78 -3.40
N LEU A 133 -7.20 18.94 -2.06
CA LEU A 133 -6.69 17.93 -1.13
C LEU A 133 -7.48 16.61 -1.17
N PRO A 134 -8.83 16.56 -1.32
CA PRO A 134 -9.54 15.29 -1.46
C PRO A 134 -9.16 14.52 -2.72
N ILE A 135 -8.92 15.24 -3.83
CA ILE A 135 -8.49 14.61 -5.08
C ILE A 135 -7.07 14.04 -4.91
N ALA A 136 -6.15 14.78 -4.28
CA ALA A 136 -4.80 14.31 -3.99
C ALA A 136 -4.77 13.13 -2.98
N ALA A 137 -5.60 13.17 -1.94
CA ALA A 137 -5.71 12.13 -0.91
C ALA A 137 -6.25 10.82 -1.48
N GLY A 138 -7.33 10.88 -2.28
CA GLY A 138 -7.84 9.71 -2.99
C GLY A 138 -6.84 9.19 -4.04
N ALA A 139 -6.32 10.08 -4.89
CA ALA A 139 -5.41 9.68 -5.97
C ALA A 139 -4.10 9.06 -5.47
N SER A 140 -3.49 9.62 -4.41
CA SER A 140 -2.30 9.04 -3.79
C SER A 140 -2.58 7.67 -3.18
N THR A 141 -3.69 7.53 -2.45
CA THR A 141 -4.12 6.25 -1.85
C THR A 141 -4.33 5.17 -2.92
N TYR A 142 -5.00 5.51 -4.03
CA TYR A 142 -5.17 4.59 -5.16
C TYR A 142 -3.83 4.16 -5.79
N ALA A 143 -2.93 5.13 -6.04
CA ALA A 143 -1.62 4.87 -6.61
C ALA A 143 -0.76 3.96 -5.73
N ILE A 144 -0.70 4.27 -4.43
CA ILE A 144 0.01 3.47 -3.42
C ILE A 144 -0.55 2.04 -3.38
N GLY A 145 -1.88 1.89 -3.27
CA GLY A 145 -2.53 0.59 -3.24
C GLY A 145 -2.21 -0.27 -4.46
N LYS A 146 -2.32 0.29 -5.67
CA LYS A 146 -2.02 -0.47 -6.90
C LYS A 146 -0.53 -0.79 -7.05
N VAL A 147 0.40 0.01 -6.52
CA VAL A 147 1.83 -0.33 -6.45
C VAL A 147 2.06 -1.56 -5.56
N PHE A 148 1.49 -1.60 -4.35
CA PHE A 148 1.61 -2.76 -3.46
C PHE A 148 1.00 -4.03 -4.05
N VAL A 149 -0.20 -3.90 -4.66
CA VAL A 149 -0.85 -5.00 -5.40
C VAL A 149 0.08 -5.58 -6.47
N LYS A 150 0.59 -4.73 -7.38
CA LYS A 150 1.46 -5.18 -8.47
C LYS A 150 2.78 -5.80 -7.98
N HIS A 151 3.32 -5.31 -6.86
CA HIS A 151 4.52 -5.87 -6.25
C HIS A 151 4.28 -7.23 -5.58
N TYR A 152 3.12 -7.43 -4.95
CA TYR A 152 2.74 -8.71 -4.36
C TYR A 152 2.35 -9.76 -5.40
N GLU A 153 1.68 -9.36 -6.49
CA GLU A 153 1.43 -10.17 -7.70
C GLU A 153 2.75 -10.61 -8.35
N GLN A 154 3.80 -9.79 -8.29
CA GLN A 154 5.17 -10.14 -8.70
C GLN A 154 5.95 -10.98 -7.65
N GLY A 155 5.27 -11.49 -6.62
CA GLY A 155 5.84 -12.33 -5.58
C GLY A 155 6.56 -11.57 -4.45
N GLY A 156 6.74 -10.25 -4.56
CA GLY A 156 7.51 -9.43 -3.62
C GLY A 156 6.91 -9.32 -2.21
N SER A 157 7.64 -8.62 -1.33
CA SER A 157 7.23 -8.31 0.05
C SER A 157 7.50 -6.83 0.41
N LEU A 158 7.08 -6.39 1.61
CA LEU A 158 7.40 -5.04 2.12
C LEU A 158 8.90 -4.72 2.07
N TRP A 159 9.76 -5.71 2.30
CA TRP A 159 11.21 -5.53 2.39
C TRP A 159 11.87 -5.20 1.04
N ASP A 160 11.24 -5.64 -0.06
CA ASP A 160 11.84 -5.68 -1.40
C ASP A 160 11.27 -4.62 -2.36
N LEU A 161 10.41 -3.70 -1.87
CA LEU A 161 9.74 -2.72 -2.72
C LEU A 161 10.71 -1.61 -3.19
N ASP A 162 11.31 -1.79 -4.36
CA ASP A 162 12.00 -0.73 -5.07
C ASP A 162 10.99 0.26 -5.67
N THR A 163 10.65 1.29 -4.91
CA THR A 163 9.71 2.34 -5.31
C THR A 163 10.17 3.14 -6.53
N THR A 164 11.47 3.10 -6.88
CA THR A 164 12.02 3.74 -8.07
C THR A 164 11.53 3.03 -9.34
N LYS A 165 11.56 1.70 -9.36
CA LYS A 165 11.04 0.88 -10.48
C LYS A 165 9.55 1.16 -10.72
N PHE A 166 8.79 1.41 -9.65
CA PHE A 166 7.35 1.69 -9.74
C PHE A 166 6.99 3.15 -10.07
N LYS A 167 7.93 4.09 -10.12
CA LYS A 167 7.64 5.55 -10.27
C LYS A 167 6.71 5.90 -11.44
N ALA A 168 6.94 5.31 -12.63
CA ALA A 168 6.11 5.57 -13.81
C ALA A 168 4.69 4.98 -13.67
N PHE A 169 4.59 3.75 -13.14
CA PHE A 169 3.32 3.08 -12.87
C PHE A 169 2.53 3.80 -11.76
N ALA A 170 3.19 4.25 -10.70
CA ALA A 170 2.59 5.05 -9.63
C ALA A 170 2.01 6.37 -10.17
N HIS A 171 2.68 7.02 -11.13
CA HIS A 171 2.14 8.20 -11.80
C HIS A 171 0.91 7.87 -12.67
N GLU A 172 0.95 6.77 -13.45
CA GLU A 172 -0.19 6.30 -14.25
C GLU A 172 -1.41 5.99 -13.36
N GLN A 173 -1.21 5.30 -12.24
CA GLN A 173 -2.26 5.02 -11.27
C GLN A 173 -2.70 6.29 -10.52
N TYR A 174 -1.82 7.27 -10.29
CA TYR A 174 -2.21 8.56 -9.69
C TYR A 174 -3.20 9.32 -10.57
N GLU A 175 -2.97 9.40 -11.89
CA GLU A 175 -3.92 10.04 -12.82
C GLU A 175 -5.27 9.29 -12.82
N LYS A 176 -5.26 7.96 -12.88
CA LYS A 176 -6.50 7.14 -12.75
C LYS A 176 -7.20 7.36 -11.40
N GLY A 177 -6.42 7.50 -10.33
CA GLY A 177 -6.89 7.79 -8.98
C GLY A 177 -7.52 9.16 -8.83
N LYS A 178 -7.11 10.17 -9.61
CA LYS A 178 -7.76 11.50 -9.61
C LYS A 178 -9.21 11.42 -10.06
N GLU A 179 -9.51 10.66 -11.10
CA GLU A 179 -10.88 10.52 -11.60
C GLU A 179 -11.77 9.79 -10.59
N LEU A 180 -11.28 8.70 -9.99
CA LEU A 180 -11.98 8.02 -8.89
C LEU A 180 -12.19 8.95 -7.68
N ALA A 181 -11.19 9.74 -7.31
CA ALA A 181 -11.30 10.69 -6.19
C ALA A 181 -12.24 11.86 -6.48
N LYS A 182 -12.37 12.32 -7.74
CA LYS A 182 -13.39 13.29 -8.16
C LYS A 182 -14.80 12.73 -7.99
N ILE A 183 -15.03 11.47 -8.39
CA ILE A 183 -16.32 10.78 -8.27
C ILE A 183 -16.69 10.65 -6.79
N ALA A 184 -15.83 10.04 -5.97
CA ALA A 184 -16.05 9.88 -4.54
C ALA A 184 -16.28 11.24 -3.81
N LYS A 185 -15.57 12.29 -4.23
CA LYS A 185 -15.78 13.66 -3.70
C LYS A 185 -17.16 14.22 -4.07
N LYS A 186 -17.65 13.96 -5.29
CA LYS A 186 -18.99 14.37 -5.73
C LYS A 186 -20.05 13.63 -4.93
N GLU A 187 -19.95 12.30 -4.85
CA GLU A 187 -20.91 11.46 -4.11
C GLU A 187 -20.97 11.84 -2.62
N ALA A 188 -19.82 12.09 -1.98
CA ALA A 188 -19.77 12.57 -0.60
C ALA A 188 -20.42 13.97 -0.40
N LYS A 189 -20.37 14.84 -1.42
CA LYS A 189 -21.07 16.13 -1.42
C LYS A 189 -22.58 15.94 -1.58
N ASP A 190 -22.99 15.18 -2.59
CA ASP A 190 -24.40 14.93 -2.91
C ASP A 190 -25.12 14.24 -1.72
N VAL A 191 -24.46 13.30 -1.03
CA VAL A 191 -24.95 12.65 0.21
C VAL A 191 -25.05 13.63 1.38
N LYS A 192 -24.09 14.56 1.52
CA LYS A 192 -24.12 15.60 2.57
C LYS A 192 -25.32 16.53 2.36
N GLU A 193 -25.51 17.05 1.16
CA GLU A 193 -26.61 17.97 0.83
C GLU A 193 -27.98 17.30 0.99
N SER A 194 -28.11 16.03 0.60
CA SER A 194 -29.31 15.21 0.84
C SER A 194 -29.62 15.08 2.34
N LYS A 195 -28.61 14.79 3.18
CA LYS A 195 -28.77 14.66 4.63
C LYS A 195 -29.11 16.00 5.31
N GLU A 196 -28.51 17.10 4.86
CA GLU A 196 -28.78 18.44 5.37
C GLU A 196 -30.22 18.87 5.02
N ALA A 197 -30.70 18.61 3.80
CA ALA A 197 -32.09 18.83 3.43
C ALA A 197 -33.06 17.98 4.27
N ALA A 198 -32.75 16.71 4.51
CA ALA A 198 -33.56 15.80 5.33
C ALA A 198 -33.55 16.09 6.84
N THR A 199 -32.69 16.99 7.32
CA THR A 199 -32.67 17.49 8.72
C THR A 199 -33.18 18.93 8.85
N ALA A 200 -33.60 19.55 7.75
CA ALA A 200 -34.17 20.89 7.68
C ALA A 200 -35.69 20.89 7.35
N ALA A 201 -36.32 19.71 7.40
CA ALA A 201 -37.74 19.46 7.13
C ALA A 201 -38.39 18.71 8.31
#